data_AF-A0A7C3L8U8-F1
#
_entry.id   AF-A0A7C3L8U8-F1
#
_cell.length_a   1.000
_cell.length_b   1.000
_cell.length_c   1.000
_cell.angle_alpha   90.00
_cell.angle_beta   90.00
_cell.angle_gamma   90.00
#
_symmetry.space_group_name_H-M   'P 1'
#
loop_
_entity.id
_entity.type
_entity.pdbx_description
1 polymer ?
#
loop_
_entity_poly.entity_id
_entity_poly.type
_entity_poly.pdbx_seq_one_letter_code
_entity_poly.pdbx_strand_id
1 'polypeptide(L)'
;MTQTSILQHIADAKKAHLRWVKRADHLISGLPVDKEFIPLEATTCGFGLWVYGEGAKLRLVPSIDNLMNRIEHHHNDLHDAYMDIYKIFFIIPQQRSVLHKILTFNSKIVSSSEKEKAKAHFKYLKRSSEELLAVLDILEEKVQKMTLYEVENLK
;
A
#
# COMPACT_ATOMS: atom_id res chain seq x y z
N MET A 1 -4.76 14.73 19.55
CA MET A 1 -4.60 14.88 18.07
C MET A 1 -5.17 16.23 17.63
N THR A 2 -4.69 16.81 16.53
CA THR A 2 -5.26 18.04 15.93
C THR A 2 -5.84 17.76 14.54
N GLN A 3 -6.79 18.58 14.10
CA GLN A 3 -7.34 18.51 12.73
C GLN A 3 -6.22 18.57 11.68
N THR A 4 -5.27 19.50 11.84
CA THR A 4 -4.10 19.65 10.95
C THR A 4 -3.24 18.39 10.93
N SER A 5 -2.96 17.78 12.09
CA SER A 5 -2.17 16.53 12.13
C SER A 5 -2.87 15.38 11.41
N ILE A 6 -4.20 15.27 11.52
CA ILE A 6 -4.97 14.22 10.81
C ILE A 6 -4.83 14.40 9.30
N LEU A 7 -5.08 15.62 8.81
CA LEU A 7 -4.99 15.95 7.39
C LEU A 7 -3.59 15.69 6.84
N GLN A 8 -2.55 15.99 7.63
CA GLN A 8 -1.18 15.70 7.25
C GLN A 8 -0.93 14.19 7.09
N HIS A 9 -1.38 13.37 8.03
CA HIS A 9 -1.26 11.91 7.93
C HIS A 9 -2.01 11.35 6.72
N ILE A 10 -3.22 11.86 6.43
CA ILE A 10 -3.97 11.48 5.23
C ILE A 10 -3.19 11.83 3.96
N ALA A 11 -2.66 13.06 3.86
CA ALA A 11 -1.89 13.51 2.70
C ALA A 11 -0.62 12.67 2.49
N ASP A 12 0.10 12.35 3.57
CA ASP A 12 1.31 11.55 3.50
C ASP A 12 1.03 10.10 3.13
N ALA A 13 -0.08 9.54 3.62
CA ALA A 13 -0.58 8.25 3.18
C ALA A 13 -0.84 8.23 1.68
N LYS A 14 -1.62 9.18 1.15
CA LYS A 14 -1.92 9.26 -0.30
C LYS A 14 -0.63 9.28 -1.13
N LYS A 15 0.33 10.13 -0.76
CA LYS A 15 1.64 10.20 -1.44
C LYS A 15 2.41 8.89 -1.36
N ALA A 16 2.44 8.23 -0.21
CA ALA A 16 3.14 6.96 -0.02
C ALA A 16 2.55 5.85 -0.91
N HIS A 17 1.23 5.72 -0.96
CA HIS A 17 0.55 4.73 -1.79
C HIS A 17 0.80 4.95 -3.28
N LEU A 18 0.73 6.20 -3.76
CA LEU A 18 1.04 6.51 -5.16
C LEU A 18 2.48 6.12 -5.55
N ARG A 19 3.45 6.27 -4.63
CA ARG A 19 4.82 5.79 -4.85
C ARG A 19 4.90 4.27 -4.96
N TRP A 20 4.14 3.54 -4.15
CA TRP A 20 4.08 2.07 -4.20
C TRP A 20 3.49 1.56 -5.51
N VAL A 21 2.39 2.16 -5.98
CA VAL A 21 1.77 1.82 -7.27
C VAL A 21 2.77 2.04 -8.41
N LYS A 22 3.40 3.22 -8.47
CA LYS A 22 4.39 3.54 -9.50
C LYS A 22 5.58 2.57 -9.48
N ARG A 23 6.01 2.15 -8.30
CA ARG A 23 7.11 1.20 -8.15
C ARG A 23 6.73 -0.20 -8.63
N ALA A 24 5.53 -0.67 -8.32
CA ALA A 24 5.02 -1.93 -8.82
C ALA A 24 4.95 -1.93 -10.36
N ASP A 25 4.52 -0.81 -10.95
CA ASP A 25 4.52 -0.60 -12.40
C ASP A 25 5.94 -0.70 -13.01
N HIS A 26 6.91 -0.03 -12.38
CA HIS A 26 8.31 -0.10 -12.80
C HIS A 26 8.87 -1.52 -12.72
N LEU A 27 8.60 -2.25 -11.63
CA LEU A 27 9.01 -3.65 -11.44
C LEU A 27 8.49 -4.54 -12.57
N ILE A 28 7.22 -4.41 -12.92
CA ILE A 28 6.56 -5.21 -13.95
C ILE A 28 7.08 -4.86 -15.34
N SER A 29 7.38 -3.59 -15.56
CA SER A 29 7.96 -3.08 -16.80
C SER A 29 9.45 -3.41 -16.94
N GLY A 30 10.08 -4.01 -15.93
CA GLY A 30 11.51 -4.33 -15.92
C GLY A 30 12.42 -3.10 -15.80
N LEU A 31 11.87 -1.98 -15.35
CA LEU A 31 12.66 -0.79 -15.04
C LEU A 31 13.42 -1.03 -13.73
N PRO A 32 14.65 -0.49 -13.61
CA PRO A 32 15.40 -0.57 -12.37
C PRO A 32 14.61 0.10 -11.24
N VAL A 33 14.51 -0.60 -10.12
CA VAL A 33 13.97 -0.08 -8.87
C VAL A 33 14.98 -0.34 -7.76
N ASP A 34 15.12 0.61 -6.83
CA ASP A 34 16.04 0.48 -5.71
C ASP A 34 15.66 -0.73 -4.87
N LYS A 35 16.58 -1.68 -4.66
CA LYS A 35 16.29 -2.97 -4.02
C LYS A 35 15.93 -2.87 -2.53
N GLU A 36 16.02 -1.68 -1.94
CA GLU A 36 15.94 -1.46 -0.49
C GLU A 36 14.52 -1.39 0.08
N PHE A 37 13.50 -1.21 -0.76
CA PHE A 37 12.10 -1.21 -0.30
C PHE A 37 11.51 -2.61 -0.26
N ILE A 38 11.85 -3.34 0.82
CA ILE A 38 11.17 -4.56 1.25
C ILE A 38 9.72 -4.17 1.64
N PRO A 39 8.69 -4.88 1.15
CA PRO A 39 7.33 -4.65 1.60
C PRO A 39 7.26 -4.79 3.12
N LEU A 40 6.71 -3.78 3.79
CA LEU A 40 6.37 -3.87 5.21
C LEU A 40 4.98 -4.49 5.36
N GLU A 41 4.74 -5.14 6.49
CA GLU A 41 3.39 -5.52 6.91
C GLU A 41 2.53 -4.25 7.01
N ALA A 42 1.27 -4.32 6.57
CA ALA A 42 0.37 -3.17 6.49
C ALA A 42 0.30 -2.41 7.83
N THR A 43 0.22 -3.12 8.95
CA THR A 43 0.14 -2.54 10.30
C THR A 43 1.43 -1.87 10.78
N THR A 44 2.56 -2.17 10.13
CA THR A 44 3.91 -1.67 10.52
C THR A 44 4.43 -0.56 9.61
N CYS A 45 3.74 -0.26 8.51
CA CYS A 45 4.09 0.87 7.67
C CYS A 45 3.73 2.19 8.37
N GLY A 46 4.31 3.32 7.95
CA GLY A 46 4.05 4.61 8.61
C GLY A 46 2.56 4.99 8.67
N PHE A 47 1.77 4.61 7.66
CA PHE A 47 0.32 4.80 7.68
C PHE A 47 -0.38 3.81 8.62
N GLY A 48 -0.03 2.53 8.60
CA GLY A 48 -0.57 1.52 9.51
C GLY A 48 -0.31 1.85 10.97
N LEU A 49 0.92 2.24 11.31
CA LEU A 49 1.28 2.68 12.66
C LEU A 49 0.40 3.84 13.14
N TRP A 50 0.06 4.76 12.24
CA TRP A 50 -0.88 5.84 12.55
C TRP A 50 -2.31 5.32 12.71
N VAL A 51 -2.83 4.54 11.75
CA VAL A 51 -4.22 4.01 11.79
C VAL A 51 -4.48 3.20 13.05
N TYR A 52 -3.56 2.30 13.43
CA TYR A 52 -3.69 1.47 14.63
C TYR A 52 -3.23 2.17 15.91
N GLY A 53 -2.51 3.29 15.78
CA GLY A 53 -2.07 4.13 16.89
C GLY A 53 -3.05 5.27 17.14
N GLU A 54 -2.56 6.51 17.01
CA GLU A 54 -3.39 7.69 17.29
C GLU A 54 -4.64 7.78 16.41
N GLY A 55 -4.53 7.39 15.13
CA GLY A 55 -5.61 7.41 14.14
C GLY A 55 -6.83 6.58 14.53
N ALA A 56 -6.66 5.56 15.40
CA ALA A 56 -7.76 4.75 15.90
C ALA A 56 -8.82 5.57 16.64
N LYS A 57 -8.44 6.73 17.21
CA LYS A 57 -9.38 7.64 17.86
C LYS A 57 -10.46 8.18 16.92
N LEU A 58 -10.20 8.25 15.61
CA LEU A 58 -11.20 8.68 14.61
C LEU A 58 -12.45 7.78 14.60
N ARG A 59 -12.33 6.54 15.09
CA ARG A 59 -13.44 5.59 15.26
C ARG A 59 -14.45 6.03 16.32
N LEU A 60 -14.08 6.94 17.23
CA LEU A 60 -14.99 7.52 18.21
C LEU A 60 -16.05 8.43 17.57
N VAL A 61 -15.82 8.89 16.34
CA VAL A 61 -16.79 9.69 15.58
C VAL A 61 -17.66 8.71 14.78
N PRO A 62 -18.96 8.57 15.10
CA PRO A 62 -19.81 7.55 14.47
C PRO A 62 -19.89 7.67 12.94
N SER A 63 -19.79 8.90 12.42
CA SER A 63 -19.82 9.17 10.99
C SER A 63 -18.51 8.81 10.24
N ILE A 64 -17.46 8.43 10.98
CA ILE A 64 -16.12 8.09 10.48
C ILE A 64 -15.77 6.62 10.70
N ASP A 65 -16.31 5.94 11.73
CA ASP A 65 -15.93 4.57 12.07
C ASP A 65 -16.02 3.58 10.88
N ASN A 66 -17.11 3.64 10.10
CA ASN A 66 -17.24 2.82 8.90
C ASN A 66 -16.17 3.12 7.83
N LEU A 67 -15.72 4.37 7.71
CA LEU A 67 -14.64 4.74 6.81
C LEU A 67 -13.31 4.15 7.28
N MET A 68 -13.05 4.13 8.58
CA MET A 68 -11.83 3.52 9.14
C MET A 68 -11.76 2.02 8.83
N ASN A 69 -12.89 1.30 8.92
CA ASN A 69 -12.96 -0.11 8.51
C ASN A 69 -12.63 -0.31 7.02
N ARG A 70 -13.15 0.56 6.15
CA ARG A 70 -12.86 0.50 4.71
C ARG A 70 -11.41 0.85 4.40
N ILE A 71 -10.84 1.83 5.11
CA ILE A 71 -9.42 2.18 5.00
C ILE A 71 -8.55 0.98 5.33
N GLU A 72 -8.78 0.34 6.48
CA GLU A 72 -7.99 -0.84 6.88
C GLU A 72 -8.11 -1.97 5.87
N HIS A 73 -9.32 -2.25 5.38
CA HIS A 73 -9.53 -3.28 4.37
C HIS A 73 -8.74 -3.00 3.09
N HIS A 74 -8.94 -1.84 2.45
CA HIS A 74 -8.26 -1.53 1.18
C HIS A 74 -6.74 -1.34 1.36
N HIS A 75 -6.29 -0.92 2.54
CA HIS A 75 -4.88 -0.82 2.87
C HIS A 75 -4.22 -2.20 2.96
N ASN A 76 -4.86 -3.17 3.63
CA ASN A 76 -4.37 -4.55 3.69
C ASN A 76 -4.32 -5.18 2.30
N ASP A 77 -5.40 -5.04 1.51
CA ASP A 77 -5.48 -5.56 0.15
C ASP A 77 -4.36 -5.02 -0.75
N LEU A 78 -4.02 -3.73 -0.61
CA LEU A 78 -2.93 -3.10 -1.35
C LEU A 78 -1.56 -3.70 -0.96
N HIS A 79 -1.32 -3.89 0.34
CA HIS A 79 -0.09 -4.49 0.84
C HIS A 79 0.07 -5.95 0.38
N ASP A 80 -0.99 -6.75 0.45
CA ASP A 80 -1.00 -8.13 0.00
C ASP A 80 -0.69 -8.23 -1.50
N ALA A 81 -1.35 -7.40 -2.31
CA ALA A 81 -1.11 -7.35 -3.74
C ALA A 81 0.34 -6.98 -4.08
N TYR A 82 0.91 -6.02 -3.36
CA TYR A 82 2.29 -5.59 -3.56
C TYR A 82 3.29 -6.69 -3.16
N MET A 83 3.01 -7.38 -2.04
CA MET A 83 3.81 -8.50 -1.57
C MET A 83 3.81 -9.66 -2.58
N ASP A 84 2.67 -9.96 -3.21
CA ASP A 84 2.60 -11.01 -4.24
C ASP A 84 3.40 -10.67 -5.49
N ILE A 85 3.37 -9.41 -5.95
CA ILE A 85 4.25 -8.91 -7.00
C ILE A 85 5.71 -9.07 -6.56
N TYR A 86 6.05 -8.62 -5.35
CA TYR A 86 7.41 -8.71 -4.83
C TYR A 86 7.94 -10.14 -4.77
N LYS A 87 7.13 -11.11 -4.32
CA LYS A 87 7.50 -12.53 -4.27
C LYS A 87 7.91 -13.06 -5.64
N ILE A 88 7.18 -12.70 -6.70
CA ILE A 88 7.50 -13.11 -8.08
C ILE A 88 8.90 -12.61 -8.49
N PHE A 89 9.20 -11.33 -8.24
CA PHE A 89 10.46 -10.75 -8.68
C PHE A 89 11.64 -11.07 -7.76
N PHE A 90 11.45 -11.29 -6.46
CA PHE A 90 12.56 -11.36 -5.49
C PHE A 90 12.65 -12.67 -4.70
N ILE A 91 11.54 -13.33 -4.37
CA ILE A 91 11.56 -14.48 -3.44
C ILE A 91 11.50 -15.83 -4.15
N ILE A 92 10.60 -16.02 -5.13
CA ILE A 92 10.40 -17.34 -5.74
C ILE A 92 11.69 -17.78 -6.46
N PRO A 93 12.35 -18.87 -6.01
CA PRO A 93 13.47 -19.46 -6.74
C PRO A 93 12.87 -20.16 -7.96
N GLN A 94 13.25 -19.74 -9.16
CA GLN A 94 12.89 -20.53 -10.33
C GLN A 94 13.56 -21.90 -10.23
N GLN A 95 12.76 -22.97 -10.30
CA GLN A 95 13.25 -24.32 -10.55
C GLN A 95 13.89 -24.39 -11.93
N ARG A 96 15.13 -23.89 -12.06
CA ARG A 96 15.94 -24.11 -13.25
C ARG A 96 16.86 -25.28 -12.99
N SER A 97 16.55 -26.35 -13.71
CA SER A 97 17.40 -27.51 -13.91
C SER A 97 18.85 -27.07 -14.10
N VAL A 98 19.75 -27.75 -13.41
CA VAL A 98 21.16 -27.40 -13.15
C VAL A 98 21.99 -27.09 -14.41
N LEU A 99 21.47 -27.44 -15.60
CA LEU A 99 22.12 -27.32 -16.90
C LEU A 99 22.13 -25.90 -17.50
N HIS A 100 21.34 -24.94 -17.00
CA HIS A 100 21.38 -23.55 -17.51
C HIS A 100 22.39 -22.65 -16.76
N LYS A 101 23.02 -23.16 -15.68
CA LYS A 101 23.98 -22.40 -14.86
C LYS A 101 25.30 -22.07 -15.57
N ILE A 102 25.59 -22.70 -16.70
CA ILE A 102 26.87 -22.53 -17.41
C ILE A 102 26.82 -21.39 -18.45
N LEU A 103 25.65 -20.87 -18.82
CA LEU A 103 25.53 -19.91 -19.93
C LEU A 103 24.98 -18.52 -19.59
N THR A 104 24.61 -18.21 -18.35
CA THR A 104 24.05 -16.89 -18.03
C THR A 104 24.55 -16.35 -16.69
N PHE A 105 25.52 -15.43 -16.79
CA PHE A 105 25.95 -14.58 -15.69
C PHE A 105 24.78 -13.67 -15.24
N ASN A 106 24.31 -13.92 -14.01
CA ASN A 106 23.79 -12.93 -13.06
C ASN A 106 22.60 -12.02 -13.41
N SER A 107 21.53 -12.52 -14.03
CA SER A 107 20.22 -11.86 -13.86
C SER A 107 19.07 -12.85 -13.69
N LYS A 108 18.23 -12.61 -12.68
CA LYS A 108 17.02 -13.38 -12.40
C LYS A 108 16.00 -13.10 -13.52
N ILE A 109 15.94 -13.99 -14.51
CA ILE A 109 15.01 -13.84 -15.65
C ILE A 109 13.64 -14.38 -15.24
N VAL A 110 12.69 -13.47 -14.94
CA VAL A 110 11.27 -13.80 -14.70
C VAL A 110 10.62 -14.25 -16.01
N SER A 111 9.90 -15.38 -15.98
CA SER A 111 9.23 -15.96 -17.16
C SER A 111 8.01 -15.14 -17.60
N SER A 112 7.57 -15.33 -18.85
CA SER A 112 6.38 -14.64 -19.37
C SER A 112 5.12 -14.95 -18.55
N SER A 113 4.94 -16.19 -18.09
CA SER A 113 3.79 -16.57 -17.26
C SER A 113 3.79 -15.87 -15.90
N GLU A 114 4.95 -15.74 -15.27
CA GLU A 114 5.09 -14.99 -14.00
C GLU A 114 4.85 -13.49 -14.19
N LYS A 115 5.29 -12.92 -15.33
CA LYS A 115 4.98 -11.52 -15.66
C LYS A 115 3.47 -11.30 -15.83
N GLU A 116 2.75 -12.23 -16.45
CA GLU A 116 1.28 -12.14 -16.56
C GLU A 116 0.60 -12.25 -15.18
N LYS A 117 1.08 -13.13 -14.30
CA LYS A 117 0.61 -13.17 -12.90
C LYS A 117 0.87 -11.84 -12.19
N ALA A 118 2.07 -11.28 -12.32
CA ALA A 118 2.40 -9.99 -11.72
C ALA A 118 1.51 -8.86 -12.24
N LYS A 119 1.18 -8.84 -13.55
CA LYS A 119 0.21 -7.89 -14.11
C LYS A 119 -1.19 -8.06 -13.54
N ALA A 120 -1.63 -9.30 -13.29
CA ALA A 120 -2.92 -9.55 -12.65
C ALA A 120 -2.95 -9.01 -11.21
N HIS A 121 -1.92 -9.29 -10.40
CA HIS A 121 -1.78 -8.70 -9.07
C HIS A 121 -1.69 -7.17 -9.12
N PHE A 122 -1.02 -6.61 -10.13
CA PHE A 122 -0.94 -5.15 -10.30
C PHE A 122 -2.27 -4.50 -10.63
N LYS A 123 -3.12 -5.16 -11.44
CA LYS A 123 -4.49 -4.70 -11.67
C LYS A 123 -5.28 -4.65 -10.36
N TYR A 124 -5.11 -5.65 -9.49
CA TYR A 124 -5.74 -5.68 -8.17
C TYR A 124 -5.17 -4.60 -7.23
N LEU A 125 -3.85 -4.42 -7.22
CA LEU A 125 -3.16 -3.37 -6.47
C LEU A 125 -3.65 -1.97 -6.87
N LYS A 126 -3.77 -1.71 -8.18
CA LYS A 126 -4.24 -0.41 -8.69
C LYS A 126 -5.68 -0.13 -8.25
N ARG A 127 -6.56 -1.12 -8.41
CA ARG A 127 -7.95 -1.00 -7.96
C ARG A 127 -8.05 -0.73 -6.46
N SER A 128 -7.33 -1.52 -5.64
CA SER A 128 -7.33 -1.36 -4.18
C SER A 128 -6.77 0.01 -3.78
N SER A 129 -5.76 0.51 -4.50
CA SER A 129 -5.24 1.86 -4.31
C SER A 129 -6.25 2.94 -4.66
N GLU A 130 -6.98 2.81 -5.76
CA GLU A 130 -8.02 3.78 -6.16
C GLU A 130 -9.16 3.80 -5.13
N GLU A 131 -9.59 2.64 -4.65
CA GLU A 131 -10.60 2.50 -3.60
C GLU A 131 -10.12 3.09 -2.26
N LEU A 132 -8.88 2.83 -1.85
CA LEU A 132 -8.29 3.44 -0.65
C LEU A 132 -8.21 4.96 -0.75
N LEU A 133 -7.72 5.50 -1.87
CA LEU A 133 -7.62 6.94 -2.09
C LEU A 133 -9.00 7.61 -2.02
N ALA A 134 -10.01 7.02 -2.63
CA ALA A 134 -11.38 7.53 -2.57
C ALA A 134 -11.94 7.57 -1.13
N VAL A 135 -11.67 6.55 -0.31
CA VAL A 135 -12.09 6.58 1.10
C VAL A 135 -11.32 7.62 1.90
N LEU A 136 -10.02 7.80 1.61
CA LEU A 136 -9.21 8.85 2.23
C LEU A 136 -9.66 10.26 1.83
N ASP A 137 -10.15 10.48 0.61
CA ASP A 137 -10.77 11.75 0.18
C ASP A 137 -12.02 12.06 1.01
N ILE A 138 -12.89 11.07 1.22
CA ILE A 138 -14.10 11.23 2.04
C ILE A 138 -13.73 11.50 3.51
N LEU A 139 -12.74 10.79 4.04
CA LEU A 139 -12.24 11.04 5.40
C LEU A 139 -11.69 12.46 5.52
N GLU A 140 -10.90 12.92 4.55
CA GLU A 140 -10.34 14.26 4.53
C GLU A 140 -11.46 15.33 4.56
N GLU A 141 -12.47 15.20 3.71
CA GLU A 141 -13.62 16.11 3.67
C GLU A 141 -14.36 16.15 5.01
N LYS A 142 -14.57 14.99 5.64
CA LYS A 142 -15.21 14.91 6.97
C LYS A 142 -14.36 15.59 8.03
N VAL A 143 -13.05 15.31 8.05
CA VAL A 143 -12.11 15.91 9.01
C VAL A 143 -12.10 17.42 8.86
N GLN A 144 -12.10 17.96 7.63
CA GLN A 144 -12.18 19.41 7.38
C GLN A 144 -13.46 20.05 7.94
N LYS A 145 -14.57 19.31 7.95
CA LYS A 145 -15.87 19.77 8.45
C LYS A 145 -16.11 19.51 9.94
N MET A 146 -15.18 18.86 10.64
CA MET A 146 -15.32 18.57 12.06
C MET A 146 -15.41 19.86 12.88
N THR A 147 -16.31 19.85 13.86
CA THR A 147 -16.47 20.92 14.84
C THR A 147 -15.31 20.91 15.86
N LEU A 148 -15.08 22.05 16.52
CA LEU A 148 -14.10 22.13 17.61
C LEU A 148 -14.37 21.11 18.71
N TYR A 149 -15.65 20.88 19.06
CA TYR A 149 -16.07 19.89 20.04
C TYR A 149 -15.65 18.47 19.64
N GLU A 150 -15.87 18.07 18.39
CA GLU A 150 -15.45 16.75 17.91
C GLU A 150 -13.93 16.59 17.92
N VAL A 151 -13.18 17.64 17.54
CA VAL A 151 -11.71 17.62 17.58
C VAL A 151 -11.17 17.55 19.02
N GLU A 152 -11.81 18.21 19.97
CA GLU A 152 -11.42 18.15 21.39
C GLU A 152 -11.68 16.78 22.00
N ASN A 153 -12.76 16.11 21.61
CA ASN A 153 -13.05 14.74 22.04
C ASN A 153 -12.11 13.67 21.44
N LEU A 154 -11.23 14.05 20.51
CA LEU A 154 -10.16 13.20 19.96
C LEU A 154 -8.79 13.41 20.65
N LYS A 155 -8.70 14.27 21.66
CA LYS A 155 -7.47 14.46 22.46
C LYS A 155 -7.32 13.31 23.44
#